data_AF-A0A430SDW3-F1
#
_entry.id   AF-A0A430SDW3-F1
#
_cell.length_a   1.000
_cell.length_b   1.000
_cell.length_c   1.000
_cell.angle_alpha   90.00
_cell.angle_beta   90.00
_cell.angle_gamma   90.00
#
_symmetry.space_group_name_H-M   'P 1'
#
loop_
_entity.id
_entity.type
_entity.pdbx_description
1 polymer ?
#
loop_
_entity_poly.entity_id
_entity_poly.type
_entity_poly.pdbx_seq_one_letter_code
_entity_poly.pdbx_strand_id
1 'polypeptide(L)'
;VWVAVLDTGVDAAIPQLPGYDFVEEDATPQDAFPGGHGTGVAGLVKEVAPQAQILPVRVCDASGVCRASRVVRGVCWVLQTRQGPTVLNLSLGGDTPVEALKIALQAALGQGIPVAAAAGNQGTQGSPAHYPAALDLPGLVAVGALDYDPQGHTFAPAPYSTRGAYVDLSAPGTHLPCTTPGGGTGSCTGTSFATPLVAGAMALWLSAQPNLTPAQVQQNLEQYAKPLPFSPQEVGKGLVDLSVKP
;
A
#
# COMPACT_ATOMS: atom_id res chain seq x y z
N VAL A 1 0.07 15.70 -4.26
CA VAL A 1 -0.76 14.54 -3.85
C VAL A 1 -0.24 14.03 -2.53
N TRP A 2 -1.12 13.73 -1.58
CA TRP A 2 -0.75 13.11 -0.30
C TRP A 2 -0.82 11.60 -0.43
N VAL A 3 0.09 10.88 0.22
CA VAL A 3 -0.01 9.43 0.40
C VAL A 3 -0.05 9.18 1.90
N ALA A 4 -1.22 8.78 2.38
CA ALA A 4 -1.42 8.41 3.77
C ALA A 4 -0.91 6.99 4.00
N VAL A 5 0.16 6.86 4.78
CA VAL A 5 0.75 5.58 5.15
C VAL A 5 0.19 5.19 6.51
N LEU A 6 -0.83 4.33 6.50
CA LEU A 6 -1.44 3.78 7.71
C LEU A 6 -0.66 2.52 8.11
N ASP A 7 0.26 2.68 9.06
CA ASP A 7 1.26 1.65 9.37
C ASP A 7 1.79 1.78 10.81
N THR A 8 3.03 1.36 11.08
CA THR A 8 3.72 1.40 12.39
C THR A 8 4.25 2.78 12.78
N GLY A 9 3.98 3.79 11.95
CA GLY A 9 4.58 5.12 12.00
C GLY A 9 5.62 5.31 10.88
N VAL A 10 6.21 6.48 10.80
CA VAL A 10 7.25 6.80 9.81
C VAL A 10 8.32 7.65 10.47
N ASP A 11 9.57 7.22 10.35
CA ASP A 11 10.73 7.95 10.86
C ASP A 11 10.95 9.28 10.12
N ALA A 12 11.41 10.30 10.86
CA ALA A 12 11.64 11.64 10.32
C ALA A 12 12.74 11.72 9.24
N ALA A 13 13.51 10.64 9.01
CA ALA A 13 14.39 10.52 7.86
C ALA A 13 13.64 10.60 6.51
N ILE A 14 12.33 10.29 6.48
CA ILE A 14 11.47 10.50 5.32
C ILE A 14 10.77 11.87 5.45
N PRO A 15 10.95 12.81 4.49
CA PRO A 15 10.22 14.06 4.49
C PRO A 15 8.70 13.84 4.47
N GLN A 16 8.03 14.34 5.50
CA GLN A 16 6.62 14.02 5.79
C GLN A 16 5.84 15.20 6.34
N LEU A 17 4.53 15.14 6.18
CA LEU A 17 3.56 16.05 6.78
C LEU A 17 3.40 15.75 8.29
N PRO A 18 2.88 16.70 9.08
CA PRO A 18 2.40 16.40 10.43
C PRO A 18 1.32 15.31 10.36
N GLY A 19 1.59 14.17 11.01
CA GLY A 19 0.68 13.05 11.07
C GLY A 19 0.03 12.86 12.43
N TYR A 20 -0.49 11.66 12.68
CA TYR A 20 -1.12 11.34 13.96
C TYR A 20 -0.89 9.89 14.38
N ASP A 21 -0.75 9.68 15.69
CA ASP A 21 -0.54 8.39 16.32
C ASP A 21 -1.80 7.92 17.05
N PHE A 22 -2.43 6.86 16.53
CA PHE A 22 -3.61 6.21 17.13
C PHE A 22 -3.26 5.07 18.09
N VAL A 23 -1.98 4.81 18.34
CA VAL A 23 -1.47 3.88 19.35
C VAL A 23 -1.26 4.60 20.67
N GLU A 24 -0.58 5.76 20.63
CA GLU A 24 -0.22 6.57 21.80
C GLU A 24 -1.08 7.84 21.97
N GLU A 25 -1.95 8.14 21.00
CA GLU A 25 -2.90 9.26 21.02
C GLU A 25 -2.24 10.64 21.03
N ASP A 26 -1.23 10.81 20.18
CA ASP A 26 -0.51 12.08 20.04
C ASP A 26 -0.20 12.44 18.57
N ALA A 27 0.51 13.56 18.38
CA ALA A 27 0.90 14.06 17.05
C ALA A 27 2.28 13.54 16.58
N THR A 28 2.80 12.48 17.21
CA THR A 28 4.14 11.94 16.96
C THR A 28 4.05 10.51 16.41
N PRO A 29 3.70 10.32 15.13
CA PRO A 29 3.59 9.00 14.51
C PRO A 29 4.97 8.41 14.16
N GLN A 30 5.89 8.40 15.12
CA GLN A 30 7.22 7.83 14.97
C GLN A 30 7.12 6.33 14.75
N ASP A 31 7.92 5.81 13.82
CA ASP A 31 7.97 4.37 13.58
C ASP A 31 8.59 3.65 14.77
N ALA A 32 7.78 2.83 15.45
CA ALA A 32 8.16 2.09 16.64
C ALA A 32 8.44 0.60 16.37
N PHE A 33 8.26 0.14 15.13
CA PHE A 33 8.50 -1.25 14.78
C PHE A 33 10.00 -1.51 14.58
N PRO A 34 10.56 -2.62 15.12
CA PRO A 34 11.95 -2.97 14.89
C PRO A 34 12.31 -3.05 13.39
N GLY A 35 13.24 -2.22 12.94
CA GLY A 35 13.64 -2.11 11.52
C GLY A 35 12.78 -1.15 10.69
N GLY A 36 11.66 -0.66 11.23
CA GLY A 36 10.79 0.37 10.67
C GLY A 36 10.00 -0.06 9.44
N HIS A 37 8.89 -0.78 9.66
CA HIS A 37 8.02 -1.26 8.59
C HIS A 37 7.39 -0.09 7.82
N GLY A 38 6.70 0.82 8.52
CA GLY A 38 6.07 1.99 7.92
C GLY A 38 7.07 2.97 7.29
N THR A 39 8.28 3.08 7.85
CA THR A 39 9.39 3.86 7.26
C THR A 39 9.83 3.28 5.92
N GLY A 40 10.01 1.97 5.83
CA GLY A 40 10.34 1.29 4.57
C GLY A 40 9.23 1.44 3.52
N VAL A 41 7.97 1.30 3.95
CA VAL A 41 6.78 1.53 3.11
C VAL A 41 6.75 2.96 2.57
N ALA A 42 6.90 3.97 3.44
CA ALA A 42 6.91 5.38 3.04
C ALA A 42 8.08 5.71 2.10
N GLY A 43 9.26 5.12 2.32
CA GLY A 43 10.40 5.23 1.43
C GLY A 43 10.08 4.74 0.03
N LEU A 44 9.50 3.54 -0.10
CA LEU A 44 9.12 2.98 -1.41
C LEU A 44 8.04 3.81 -2.13
N VAL A 45 7.13 4.47 -1.41
CA VAL A 45 6.23 5.47 -2.02
C VAL A 45 7.05 6.61 -2.66
N LYS A 46 8.04 7.13 -1.94
CA LYS A 46 8.90 8.23 -2.42
C LYS A 46 9.80 7.82 -3.58
N GLU A 47 10.24 6.57 -3.66
CA GLU A 47 10.99 6.05 -4.80
C GLU A 47 10.18 6.15 -6.10
N VAL A 48 8.88 5.84 -6.05
CA VAL A 48 7.99 5.93 -7.23
C VAL A 48 7.50 7.36 -7.46
N ALA A 49 7.10 8.06 -6.40
CA ALA A 49 6.55 9.40 -6.46
C ALA A 49 7.35 10.37 -5.56
N PRO A 50 8.54 10.85 -6.00
CA PRO A 50 9.42 11.68 -5.16
C PRO A 50 8.79 13.00 -4.70
N GLN A 51 7.78 13.50 -5.41
CA GLN A 51 7.06 14.73 -5.08
C GLN A 51 5.79 14.47 -4.25
N ALA A 52 5.44 13.21 -3.97
CA ALA A 52 4.35 12.89 -3.06
C ALA A 52 4.71 13.36 -1.63
N GLN A 53 3.70 13.88 -0.94
CA GLN A 53 3.81 14.24 0.48
C GLN A 53 3.32 13.06 1.31
N ILE A 54 4.19 12.51 2.15
CA ILE A 54 3.83 11.40 3.04
C ILE A 54 3.02 11.96 4.21
N LEU A 55 1.85 11.37 4.47
CA LEU A 55 1.05 11.62 5.66
C LEU A 55 1.16 10.39 6.57
N PRO A 56 1.97 10.43 7.63
CA PRO A 56 2.17 9.28 8.50
C PRO A 56 0.96 9.11 9.44
N VAL A 57 0.41 7.91 9.49
CA VAL A 57 -0.75 7.59 10.35
C VAL A 57 -0.44 6.31 11.10
N ARG A 58 0.06 6.43 12.34
CA ARG A 58 0.46 5.26 13.12
C ARG A 58 -0.78 4.57 13.68
N VAL A 59 -1.08 3.38 13.16
CA VAL A 59 -2.23 2.53 13.56
C VAL A 59 -1.80 1.14 14.04
N CYS A 60 -0.53 0.80 13.81
CA CYS A 60 0.10 -0.44 14.25
C CYS A 60 1.11 -0.15 15.37
N ASP A 61 1.13 -0.98 16.41
CA ASP A 61 2.07 -0.81 17.52
C ASP A 61 3.47 -1.37 17.21
N ALA A 62 4.39 -1.27 18.18
CA ALA A 62 5.78 -1.72 18.04
C ALA A 62 5.93 -3.22 17.74
N SER A 63 4.88 -4.03 17.94
CA SER A 63 4.86 -5.46 17.59
C SER A 63 4.28 -5.73 16.20
N GLY A 64 3.90 -4.69 15.46
CA GLY A 64 3.25 -4.79 14.15
C GLY A 64 1.74 -5.07 14.23
N VAL A 65 1.13 -4.98 15.42
CA VAL A 65 -0.30 -5.27 15.59
C VAL A 65 -1.13 -4.06 15.22
N CYS A 66 -1.87 -4.18 14.12
CA CYS A 66 -2.78 -3.16 13.60
C CYS A 66 -4.23 -3.47 13.99
N ARG A 67 -4.70 -2.92 15.12
CA ARG A 67 -6.10 -3.13 15.53
C ARG A 67 -7.04 -2.47 14.54
N ALA A 68 -8.04 -3.20 14.05
CA ALA A 68 -9.00 -2.66 13.08
C ALA A 68 -9.68 -1.35 13.54
N SER A 69 -9.93 -1.18 14.84
CA SER A 69 -10.46 0.07 15.40
C SER A 69 -9.51 1.27 15.21
N ARG A 70 -8.19 1.07 15.30
CA ARG A 70 -7.19 2.12 15.01
C ARG A 70 -7.13 2.41 13.51
N VAL A 71 -7.17 1.38 12.67
CA VAL A 71 -7.18 1.54 11.21
C VAL A 71 -8.42 2.34 10.77
N VAL A 72 -9.60 2.01 11.28
CA VAL A 72 -10.84 2.77 11.03
C VAL A 72 -10.68 4.25 11.42
N ARG A 73 -10.14 4.51 12.63
CA ARG A 73 -9.90 5.88 13.10
C ARG A 73 -8.90 6.62 12.22
N GLY A 74 -7.83 5.96 11.78
CA GLY A 74 -6.86 6.51 10.83
C GLY A 74 -7.50 6.89 9.50
N VAL A 75 -8.32 6.02 8.92
CA VAL A 75 -9.05 6.32 7.66
C VAL A 75 -9.98 7.52 7.84
N CYS A 76 -10.79 7.54 8.92
CA CYS A 76 -11.68 8.66 9.23
C CYS A 76 -10.91 9.98 9.44
N TRP A 77 -9.75 9.92 10.07
CA TRP A 77 -8.91 11.10 10.29
C TRP A 77 -8.33 11.65 8.98
N VAL A 78 -7.85 10.78 8.08
CA VAL A 78 -7.40 11.21 6.74
C VAL A 78 -8.53 11.86 5.96
N LEU A 79 -9.74 11.30 6.02
CA LEU A 79 -10.93 11.88 5.38
C LEU A 79 -11.21 13.32 5.85
N GLN A 80 -11.02 13.57 7.15
CA GLN A 80 -11.30 14.88 7.76
C GLN A 80 -10.18 15.90 7.58
N THR A 81 -8.93 15.45 7.47
CA THR A 81 -7.74 16.32 7.52
C THR A 81 -7.09 16.59 6.17
N ARG A 82 -7.35 15.75 5.16
CA ARG A 82 -6.75 15.92 3.83
C ARG A 82 -7.07 17.29 3.22
N GLN A 83 -6.08 17.88 2.55
CA GLN A 83 -6.22 19.19 1.89
C GLN A 83 -6.20 19.09 0.35
N GLY A 84 -6.26 17.88 -0.21
CA GLY A 84 -6.23 17.67 -1.66
C GLY A 84 -6.28 16.19 -2.07
N PRO A 85 -5.90 15.87 -3.32
CA PRO A 85 -5.83 14.49 -3.79
C PRO A 85 -4.94 13.65 -2.87
N THR A 86 -5.47 12.51 -2.45
CA THR A 86 -4.87 11.64 -1.44
C THR A 86 -5.00 10.19 -1.87
N VAL A 87 -4.00 9.37 -1.56
CA VAL A 87 -4.03 7.90 -1.68
C VAL A 87 -3.90 7.29 -0.29
N LEU A 88 -4.62 6.21 0.01
CA LEU A 88 -4.34 5.40 1.20
C LEU A 88 -3.43 4.23 0.84
N ASN A 89 -2.36 4.04 1.60
CA ASN A 89 -1.55 2.83 1.57
C ASN A 89 -1.81 2.00 2.83
N LEU A 90 -2.34 0.79 2.65
CA LEU A 90 -2.63 -0.17 3.71
C LEU A 90 -1.73 -1.40 3.54
N SER A 91 -0.47 -1.29 3.96
CA SER A 91 0.51 -2.39 3.97
C SER A 91 0.29 -3.33 5.17
N LEU A 92 -0.97 -3.68 5.42
CA LEU A 92 -1.47 -4.40 6.59
C LEU A 92 -2.66 -5.27 6.22
N GLY A 93 -3.01 -6.20 7.10
CA GLY A 93 -4.25 -6.94 6.98
C GLY A 93 -4.43 -8.04 8.00
N GLY A 94 -5.52 -8.80 7.85
CA GLY A 94 -5.85 -9.96 8.67
C GLY A 94 -6.84 -10.89 8.00
N ASP A 95 -7.11 -12.03 8.64
CA ASP A 95 -7.84 -13.14 8.02
C ASP A 95 -9.37 -13.01 8.10
N THR A 96 -9.87 -11.94 8.72
CA THR A 96 -11.31 -11.73 8.97
C THR A 96 -11.74 -10.36 8.47
N PRO A 97 -12.85 -10.26 7.70
CA PRO A 97 -13.38 -8.97 7.29
C PRO A 97 -13.95 -8.23 8.50
N VAL A 98 -13.73 -6.92 8.54
CA VAL A 98 -14.28 -6.03 9.57
C VAL A 98 -15.21 -5.02 8.92
N GLU A 99 -16.50 -5.13 9.21
CA GLU A 99 -17.54 -4.29 8.57
C GLU A 99 -17.31 -2.79 8.77
N ALA A 100 -16.88 -2.38 9.97
CA ALA A 100 -16.55 -0.98 10.24
C ALA A 100 -15.40 -0.46 9.35
N LEU A 101 -14.40 -1.30 9.05
CA LEU A 101 -13.30 -0.95 8.15
C LEU A 101 -13.79 -0.89 6.70
N LYS A 102 -14.63 -1.83 6.27
CA LYS A 102 -15.27 -1.80 4.95
C LYS A 102 -16.05 -0.49 4.74
N ILE A 103 -16.88 -0.09 5.70
CA ILE A 103 -17.66 1.16 5.65
C ILE A 103 -16.73 2.38 5.57
N ALA A 104 -15.66 2.41 6.37
CA ALA A 104 -14.71 3.52 6.34
C ALA A 104 -13.98 3.63 4.98
N LEU A 105 -13.58 2.50 4.40
CA LEU A 105 -12.94 2.47 3.07
C LEU A 105 -13.94 2.82 1.96
N GLN A 106 -15.18 2.36 2.04
CA GLN A 106 -16.26 2.79 1.13
C GLN A 106 -16.45 4.31 1.18
N ALA A 107 -16.45 4.90 2.38
CA ALA A 107 -16.54 6.35 2.52
C ALA A 107 -15.32 7.06 1.92
N ALA A 108 -14.11 6.50 2.07
CA ALA A 108 -12.90 7.05 1.47
C ALA A 108 -12.94 7.04 -0.06
N LEU A 109 -13.33 5.91 -0.65
CA LEU A 109 -13.52 5.74 -2.09
C LEU A 109 -14.61 6.67 -2.63
N GLY A 110 -15.75 6.77 -1.94
CA GLY A 110 -16.85 7.68 -2.29
C GLY A 110 -16.46 9.17 -2.23
N GLN A 111 -15.42 9.50 -1.47
CA GLN A 111 -14.83 10.84 -1.40
C GLN A 111 -13.63 11.04 -2.34
N GLY A 112 -13.36 10.09 -3.24
CA GLY A 112 -12.32 10.21 -4.25
C GLY A 112 -10.92 9.83 -3.79
N ILE A 113 -10.78 9.05 -2.71
CA ILE A 113 -9.47 8.58 -2.21
C ILE A 113 -9.27 7.12 -2.65
N PRO A 114 -8.43 6.82 -3.67
CA PRO A 114 -8.06 5.45 -3.99
C PRO A 114 -7.23 4.80 -2.88
N VAL A 115 -7.29 3.48 -2.82
CA VAL A 115 -6.67 2.67 -1.76
C VAL A 115 -5.79 1.60 -2.41
N ALA A 116 -4.53 1.50 -1.99
CA ALA A 116 -3.70 0.33 -2.25
C ALA A 116 -3.62 -0.52 -0.98
N ALA A 117 -3.86 -1.82 -1.08
CA ALA A 117 -3.85 -2.75 0.05
C ALA A 117 -3.04 -4.02 -0.25
N ALA A 118 -2.27 -4.49 0.72
CA ALA A 118 -1.44 -5.69 0.56
C ALA A 118 -2.29 -6.97 0.47
N ALA A 119 -2.08 -7.78 -0.56
CA ALA A 119 -2.83 -9.03 -0.76
C ALA A 119 -2.53 -10.12 0.29
N GLY A 120 -1.45 -9.98 1.07
CA GLY A 120 -1.06 -10.93 2.11
C GLY A 120 0.11 -11.82 1.72
N ASN A 121 0.69 -12.47 2.73
CA ASN A 121 1.93 -13.24 2.62
C ASN A 121 1.70 -14.75 2.93
N GLN A 122 0.49 -15.24 2.69
CA GLN A 122 0.03 -16.60 3.02
C GLN A 122 -0.03 -17.51 1.78
N GLY A 123 0.75 -17.21 0.74
CA GLY A 123 0.83 -17.98 -0.50
C GLY A 123 1.11 -19.47 -0.28
N THR A 124 2.04 -19.78 0.62
CA THR A 124 2.41 -21.15 1.01
C THR A 124 1.43 -21.82 1.99
N GLN A 125 0.42 -21.08 2.47
CA GLN A 125 -0.57 -21.54 3.45
C GLN A 125 -1.96 -21.73 2.80
N GLY A 126 -1.99 -21.95 1.48
CA GLY A 126 -3.24 -22.13 0.74
C GLY A 126 -3.92 -20.84 0.32
N SER A 127 -3.25 -19.69 0.48
CA SER A 127 -3.73 -18.37 0.05
C SER A 127 -5.13 -18.00 0.57
N PRO A 128 -5.37 -18.00 1.90
CA PRO A 128 -6.61 -17.48 2.45
C PRO A 128 -6.82 -16.01 2.05
N ALA A 129 -8.09 -15.59 1.95
CA ALA A 129 -8.43 -14.20 1.70
C ALA A 129 -7.88 -13.30 2.82
N HIS A 130 -7.26 -12.17 2.44
CA HIS A 130 -6.64 -11.24 3.37
C HIS A 130 -7.35 -9.88 3.29
N TYR A 131 -7.79 -9.34 4.42
CA TYR A 131 -8.59 -8.12 4.48
C TYR A 131 -7.77 -6.96 5.05
N PRO A 132 -7.88 -5.73 4.50
CA PRO A 132 -8.97 -5.28 3.63
C PRO A 132 -8.77 -5.54 2.13
N ALA A 133 -7.64 -6.08 1.67
CA ALA A 133 -7.37 -6.27 0.24
C ALA A 133 -8.43 -7.10 -0.49
N ALA A 134 -8.98 -8.12 0.15
CA ALA A 134 -10.03 -8.97 -0.41
C ALA A 134 -11.44 -8.35 -0.37
N LEU A 135 -11.60 -7.09 0.06
CA LEU A 135 -12.88 -6.39 -0.03
C LEU A 135 -13.13 -5.97 -1.49
N ASP A 136 -14.22 -6.46 -2.08
CA ASP A 136 -14.68 -6.07 -3.41
C ASP A 136 -15.23 -4.63 -3.40
N LEU A 137 -14.34 -3.66 -3.60
CA LEU A 137 -14.62 -2.22 -3.57
C LEU A 137 -13.91 -1.53 -4.74
N PRO A 138 -14.63 -1.01 -5.75
CA PRO A 138 -14.00 -0.30 -6.87
C PRO A 138 -13.13 0.87 -6.41
N GLY A 139 -11.87 0.88 -6.84
CA GLY A 139 -10.84 1.85 -6.45
C GLY A 139 -9.98 1.43 -5.24
N LEU A 140 -10.28 0.28 -4.62
CA LEU A 140 -9.35 -0.44 -3.75
C LEU A 140 -8.60 -1.44 -4.63
N VAL A 141 -7.28 -1.30 -4.69
CA VAL A 141 -6.39 -2.16 -5.48
C VAL A 141 -5.65 -3.10 -4.53
N ALA A 142 -5.92 -4.39 -4.64
CA ALA A 142 -5.22 -5.45 -3.95
C ALA A 142 -3.91 -5.78 -4.68
N VAL A 143 -2.79 -5.66 -3.96
CA VAL A 143 -1.45 -5.73 -4.54
C VAL A 143 -0.75 -7.02 -4.15
N GLY A 144 -0.47 -7.87 -5.14
CA GLY A 144 0.38 -9.05 -5.02
C GLY A 144 1.88 -8.70 -5.10
N ALA A 145 2.73 -9.64 -4.69
CA ALA A 145 4.19 -9.48 -4.70
C ALA A 145 4.86 -10.35 -5.77
N LEU A 146 5.80 -9.75 -6.47
CA LEU A 146 6.66 -10.41 -7.45
C LEU A 146 8.09 -10.52 -6.92
N ASP A 147 8.74 -11.60 -7.30
CA ASP A 147 10.18 -11.81 -7.16
C ASP A 147 10.86 -11.57 -8.51
N TYR A 148 12.03 -10.94 -8.49
CA TYR A 148 12.80 -10.62 -9.68
C TYR A 148 13.92 -11.64 -9.85
N ASP A 149 13.92 -12.36 -10.98
CA ASP A 149 15.02 -13.23 -11.39
C ASP A 149 16.06 -12.39 -12.15
N PRO A 150 17.24 -12.13 -11.58
CA PRO A 150 18.26 -11.33 -12.24
C PRO A 150 18.95 -12.05 -13.40
N GLN A 151 18.91 -13.38 -13.47
CA GLN A 151 19.48 -14.14 -14.59
C GLN A 151 18.55 -14.11 -15.80
N GLY A 152 17.25 -14.26 -15.56
CA GLY A 152 16.21 -14.19 -16.59
C GLY A 152 15.80 -12.78 -16.98
N HIS A 153 16.08 -11.78 -16.14
CA HIS A 153 15.50 -10.43 -16.21
C HIS A 153 13.96 -10.45 -16.23
N THR A 154 13.37 -11.38 -15.47
CA THR A 154 11.92 -11.63 -15.44
C THR A 154 11.36 -11.49 -14.03
N PHE A 155 10.06 -11.25 -13.95
CA PHE A 155 9.32 -11.30 -12.70
C PHE A 155 8.47 -12.56 -12.63
N ALA A 156 8.44 -13.18 -11.46
CA ALA A 156 7.56 -14.30 -11.12
C ALA A 156 6.76 -14.00 -9.85
N PRO A 157 5.61 -14.64 -9.62
CA PRO A 157 4.89 -14.53 -8.35
C PRO A 157 5.80 -14.96 -7.20
N ALA A 158 5.97 -14.11 -6.20
CA ALA A 158 6.75 -14.48 -5.03
C ALA A 158 6.06 -15.66 -4.31
N PRO A 159 6.78 -16.70 -3.84
CA PRO A 159 6.15 -17.88 -3.24
C PRO A 159 5.23 -17.57 -2.05
N TYR A 160 5.57 -16.54 -1.28
CA TYR A 160 4.77 -16.09 -0.14
C TYR A 160 3.55 -15.25 -0.55
N SER A 161 3.50 -14.67 -1.75
CA SER A 161 2.39 -13.82 -2.17
C SER A 161 1.10 -14.61 -2.15
N THR A 162 0.10 -14.13 -1.41
CA THR A 162 -1.25 -14.69 -1.47
C THR A 162 -1.80 -14.57 -2.88
N ARG A 163 -2.51 -15.62 -3.32
CA ARG A 163 -3.10 -15.77 -4.65
C ARG A 163 -4.62 -15.77 -4.51
N GLY A 164 -5.33 -15.14 -5.44
CA GLY A 164 -6.78 -15.14 -5.39
C GLY A 164 -7.39 -14.29 -6.49
N ALA A 165 -8.68 -14.52 -6.76
CA ALA A 165 -9.43 -13.72 -7.73
C ALA A 165 -9.56 -12.24 -7.35
N TYR A 166 -9.26 -11.90 -6.08
CA TYR A 166 -9.29 -10.53 -5.58
C TYR A 166 -7.97 -9.77 -5.82
N VAL A 167 -6.90 -10.42 -6.32
CA VAL A 167 -5.65 -9.72 -6.64
C VAL A 167 -5.83 -8.97 -7.95
N ASP A 168 -5.75 -7.64 -7.91
CA ASP A 168 -5.97 -6.79 -9.09
C ASP A 168 -4.71 -6.69 -9.96
N LEU A 169 -3.54 -6.50 -9.34
CA LEU A 169 -2.25 -6.46 -10.01
C LEU A 169 -1.12 -6.72 -8.99
N SER A 170 0.10 -6.87 -9.49
CA SER A 170 1.27 -7.11 -8.65
C SER A 170 2.39 -6.11 -8.89
N ALA A 171 3.25 -5.97 -7.89
CA ALA A 171 4.46 -5.15 -7.98
C ALA A 171 5.67 -5.94 -7.40
N PRO A 172 6.92 -5.51 -7.68
CA PRO A 172 8.09 -6.08 -7.02
C PRO A 172 7.90 -6.04 -5.50
N GLY A 173 8.21 -7.13 -4.82
CA GLY A 173 8.00 -7.23 -3.37
C GLY A 173 9.09 -7.99 -2.63
N THR A 174 10.10 -8.53 -3.32
CA THR A 174 11.16 -9.35 -2.74
C THR A 174 12.51 -8.64 -2.78
N HIS A 175 13.23 -8.63 -1.65
CA HIS A 175 14.56 -8.05 -1.48
C HIS A 175 14.69 -6.60 -1.96
N LEU A 176 13.65 -5.80 -1.77
CA LEU A 176 13.67 -4.40 -2.17
C LEU A 176 14.59 -3.59 -1.24
N PRO A 177 15.40 -2.66 -1.78
CA PRO A 177 16.09 -1.69 -0.94
C PRO A 177 15.05 -0.75 -0.32
N CYS A 178 15.07 -0.63 1.01
CA CYS A 178 14.17 0.25 1.75
C CYS A 178 14.92 1.17 2.68
N THR A 179 14.39 2.36 2.91
CA THR A 179 14.85 3.22 3.99
C THR A 179 14.47 2.61 5.35
N THR A 180 15.44 2.58 6.28
CA THR A 180 15.20 2.20 7.67
C THR A 180 15.19 3.45 8.56
N PRO A 181 14.63 3.38 9.79
CA PRO A 181 14.72 4.48 10.75
C PRO A 181 16.17 4.96 10.95
N GLY A 182 16.36 6.27 11.06
CA GLY A 182 17.69 6.89 11.09
C GLY A 182 18.35 7.09 9.71
N GLY A 183 17.64 6.79 8.61
CA GLY A 183 18.08 7.09 7.24
C GLY A 183 19.00 6.04 6.61
N GLY A 184 19.09 4.84 7.20
CA GLY A 184 19.83 3.72 6.63
C GLY A 184 19.11 3.05 5.46
N THR A 185 19.76 2.03 4.88
CA THR A 185 19.15 1.16 3.86
C THR A 185 19.12 -0.27 4.36
N GLY A 186 17.96 -0.92 4.23
CA GLY A 186 17.72 -2.33 4.52
C GLY A 186 17.14 -3.07 3.33
N SER A 187 16.80 -4.34 3.54
CA SER A 187 16.14 -5.20 2.55
C SER A 187 14.75 -5.58 3.05
N CYS A 188 13.72 -5.29 2.26
CA CYS A 188 12.34 -5.62 2.59
C CYS A 188 11.77 -6.69 1.66
N THR A 189 10.95 -7.56 2.24
CA THR A 189 10.24 -8.61 1.50
C THR A 189 8.79 -8.72 2.00
N GLY A 190 7.83 -8.71 1.09
CA GLY A 190 6.41 -8.85 1.40
C GLY A 190 5.49 -8.07 0.45
N THR A 191 4.22 -8.48 0.37
CA THR A 191 3.16 -7.70 -0.29
C THR A 191 3.01 -6.30 0.31
N SER A 192 3.30 -6.15 1.60
CA SER A 192 3.44 -4.86 2.28
C SER A 192 4.39 -3.89 1.59
N PHE A 193 5.43 -4.37 0.90
CA PHE A 193 6.42 -3.55 0.21
C PHE A 193 6.18 -3.45 -1.30
N ALA A 194 5.37 -4.35 -1.87
CA ALA A 194 4.82 -4.19 -3.22
C ALA A 194 3.75 -3.08 -3.26
N THR A 195 2.89 -3.03 -2.24
CA THR A 195 1.79 -2.06 -2.09
C THR A 195 2.19 -0.59 -2.25
N PRO A 196 3.26 -0.08 -1.59
CA PRO A 196 3.67 1.33 -1.71
C PRO A 196 4.14 1.72 -3.12
N LEU A 197 4.62 0.77 -3.93
CA LEU A 197 4.96 1.06 -5.33
C LEU A 197 3.71 1.40 -6.14
N VAL A 198 2.62 0.67 -5.89
CA VAL A 198 1.30 0.92 -6.49
C VAL A 198 0.69 2.20 -5.92
N ALA A 199 0.80 2.45 -4.61
CA ALA A 199 0.34 3.70 -4.01
C ALA A 199 1.08 4.93 -4.59
N GLY A 200 2.39 4.81 -4.84
CA GLY A 200 3.17 5.81 -5.55
C GLY A 200 2.68 6.01 -6.99
N ALA A 201 2.39 4.94 -7.73
CA ALA A 201 1.82 5.02 -9.07
C ALA A 201 0.44 5.70 -9.09
N MET A 202 -0.44 5.39 -8.13
CA MET A 202 -1.71 6.09 -7.92
C MET A 202 -1.50 7.59 -7.69
N ALA A 203 -0.48 7.94 -6.89
CA ALA A 203 -0.16 9.34 -6.62
C ALA A 203 0.33 10.08 -7.85
N LEU A 204 1.07 9.43 -8.76
CA LEU A 204 1.45 10.00 -10.04
C LEU A 204 0.23 10.27 -10.93
N TRP A 205 -0.71 9.31 -11.03
CA TRP A 205 -1.96 9.48 -11.77
C TRP A 205 -2.78 10.67 -11.25
N LEU A 206 -2.96 10.77 -9.94
CA LEU A 206 -3.67 11.90 -9.32
C LEU A 206 -2.89 13.22 -9.43
N SER A 207 -1.56 13.18 -9.56
CA SER A 207 -0.77 14.40 -9.75
C SER A 207 -0.96 14.97 -11.15
N ALA A 208 -1.09 14.11 -12.17
CA ALA A 208 -1.32 14.54 -13.55
C ALA A 208 -2.79 14.89 -13.79
N GLN A 209 -3.71 14.13 -13.20
CA GLN A 209 -5.15 14.29 -13.38
C GLN A 209 -5.87 14.25 -12.00
N PRO A 210 -5.91 15.37 -11.26
CA PRO A 210 -6.41 15.43 -9.88
C PRO A 210 -7.87 15.03 -9.66
N ASN A 211 -8.67 15.00 -10.74
CA ASN A 211 -10.10 14.71 -10.70
C ASN A 211 -10.44 13.25 -11.07
N LEU A 212 -9.43 12.37 -11.26
CA LEU A 212 -9.69 10.95 -11.48
C LEU A 212 -10.41 10.36 -10.27
N THR A 213 -11.49 9.65 -10.54
CA THR A 213 -12.15 8.82 -9.54
C THR A 213 -11.27 7.63 -9.16
N PRO A 214 -11.44 7.04 -7.96
CA PRO A 214 -10.68 5.86 -7.55
C PRO A 214 -10.79 4.69 -8.54
N ALA A 215 -11.99 4.46 -9.08
CA ALA A 215 -12.20 3.42 -10.10
C ALA A 215 -11.43 3.71 -11.40
N GLN A 216 -11.34 4.97 -11.84
CA GLN A 216 -10.52 5.34 -13.00
C GLN A 216 -9.03 5.19 -12.73
N VAL A 217 -8.56 5.50 -11.52
CA VAL A 217 -7.16 5.27 -11.13
C VAL A 217 -6.85 3.77 -11.20
N GLN A 218 -7.71 2.91 -10.63
CA GLN A 218 -7.58 1.46 -10.73
C GLN A 218 -7.55 0.99 -12.19
N GLN A 219 -8.52 1.44 -13.01
CA GLN A 219 -8.59 1.07 -14.42
C GLN A 219 -7.33 1.45 -15.20
N ASN A 220 -6.78 2.65 -14.97
CA ASN A 220 -5.54 3.08 -15.61
C ASN A 220 -4.37 2.16 -15.21
N LEU A 221 -4.22 1.86 -13.92
CA LEU A 221 -3.16 0.95 -13.45
C LEU A 221 -3.28 -0.45 -14.08
N GLU A 222 -4.49 -1.01 -14.11
CA GLU A 222 -4.77 -2.31 -14.69
C GLU A 222 -4.56 -2.36 -16.22
N GLN A 223 -4.99 -1.30 -16.93
CA GLN A 223 -4.85 -1.21 -18.38
C GLN A 223 -3.40 -1.15 -18.83
N TYR A 224 -2.54 -0.47 -18.06
CA TYR A 224 -1.13 -0.28 -18.39
C TYR A 224 -0.22 -1.29 -17.67
N ALA A 225 -0.76 -2.19 -16.85
CA ALA A 225 0.02 -3.26 -16.25
C ALA A 225 0.69 -4.11 -17.35
N LYS A 226 1.96 -4.44 -17.13
CA LYS A 226 2.73 -5.35 -17.99
C LYS A 226 2.24 -6.78 -17.77
N PRO A 227 1.63 -7.43 -18.78
CA PRO A 227 1.17 -8.80 -18.63
C PRO A 227 2.34 -9.73 -18.33
N LEU A 228 2.11 -10.71 -17.45
CA LEU A 228 3.06 -11.77 -17.13
C LEU A 228 2.49 -13.13 -17.55
N PRO A 229 3.31 -14.14 -17.84
CA PRO A 229 2.86 -15.47 -18.28
C PRO A 229 2.35 -16.33 -17.10
N PHE A 230 1.58 -15.74 -16.19
CA PHE A 230 0.98 -16.40 -15.02
C PHE A 230 -0.52 -16.18 -14.99
N SER A 231 -1.23 -16.96 -14.17
CA SER A 231 -2.67 -16.84 -14.06
C SER A 231 -3.08 -15.51 -13.39
N PRO A 232 -4.26 -14.94 -13.70
CA PRO A 232 -4.76 -13.75 -13.01
C PRO A 232 -4.87 -13.94 -11.50
N GLN A 233 -5.09 -15.16 -11.01
CA GLN A 233 -5.11 -15.45 -9.58
C GLN A 233 -3.74 -15.28 -8.92
N GLU A 234 -2.64 -15.41 -9.69
CA GLU A 234 -1.28 -15.28 -9.18
C GLU A 234 -0.74 -13.85 -9.24
N VAL A 235 -1.16 -13.07 -10.25
CA VAL A 235 -0.56 -11.75 -10.54
C VAL A 235 -1.55 -10.65 -10.91
N GLY A 236 -2.86 -10.92 -10.85
CA GLY A 236 -3.89 -10.00 -11.34
C GLY A 236 -3.69 -9.69 -12.83
N LYS A 237 -3.67 -8.40 -13.18
CA LYS A 237 -3.36 -7.91 -14.53
C LYS A 237 -1.87 -7.94 -14.88
N GLY A 238 -1.00 -8.31 -13.94
CA GLY A 238 0.44 -8.40 -14.13
C GLY A 238 1.20 -7.35 -13.33
N LEU A 239 2.38 -6.98 -13.81
CA LEU A 239 3.31 -6.06 -13.14
C LEU A 239 2.86 -4.60 -13.34
N VAL A 240 2.78 -3.82 -12.26
CA VAL A 240 2.60 -2.37 -12.35
C VAL A 240 3.68 -1.73 -13.23
N ASP A 241 3.28 -0.99 -14.26
CA ASP A 241 4.23 -0.34 -15.18
C ASP A 241 4.48 1.13 -14.82
N LEU A 242 5.60 1.38 -14.16
CA LEU A 242 6.01 2.73 -13.76
C LEU A 242 6.62 3.54 -14.92
N SER A 243 6.85 2.92 -16.09
CA SER A 243 7.38 3.62 -17.26
C SER A 243 6.30 4.33 -18.07
N VAL A 244 5.04 3.92 -17.91
CA VAL A 244 3.89 4.62 -18.49
C VAL A 244 3.56 5.81 -17.60
N LYS A 245 3.91 7.00 -18.09
CA LYS A 245 3.60 8.25 -17.39
C LYS A 245 2.15 8.67 -17.71
N PRO A 246 1.36 9.06 -16.70
CA PRO A 246 0.03 9.65 -16.86
C PRO A 246 -0.06 10.85 -17.79
#